data_AF-A0AAJ2UQ63-F1
#
_entry.id   AF-A0AAJ2UQ63-F1
#
_cell.length_a   1.000
_cell.length_b   1.000
_cell.length_c   1.000
_cell.angle_alpha   90.00
_cell.angle_beta   90.00
_cell.angle_gamma   90.00
#
_symmetry.space_group_name_H-M   'P 1'
#
loop_
_entity.id
_entity.type
_entity.pdbx_description
1 polymer ?
#
loop_
_entity_poly.entity_id
_entity_poly.type
_entity_poly.pdbx_seq_one_letter_code
_entity_poly.pdbx_strand_id
1 'polypeptide(L)'
;AWLITGDDDTSVSSRTAGSRAVVGSGLSAPEKLGGFLHQDRAVLDLGKGSDGQEMAKRNRAWDSESGERLSEAYGGAAAVVQTYSDSSLESFFQLTAVRGPTPRPYVPYEDAKALGLERPTNELVTFGKVDCVVHNLPTNAGGEPASDSVSTVSCQRGDAELTVLIRNSTGDVSHEPSRVARLVDEAWGELT
;
A
#
# COMPACT_ATOMS: atom_id res chain seq x y z
N ALA A 1 -7.99 -33.12 -7.43
CA ALA A 1 -7.28 -33.57 -6.21
C ALA A 1 -5.80 -33.31 -6.44
N TRP A 2 -5.20 -32.39 -5.69
CA TRP A 2 -3.76 -32.13 -5.78
C TRP A 2 -3.12 -32.83 -4.60
N LEU A 3 -2.35 -33.88 -4.91
CA LEU A 3 -1.56 -34.63 -3.94
C LEU A 3 -0.24 -33.88 -3.73
N ILE A 4 0.02 -33.49 -2.48
CA ILE A 4 1.32 -33.04 -2.00
C ILE A 4 2.08 -34.30 -1.61
N THR A 5 3.23 -34.56 -2.23
CA THR A 5 4.20 -35.55 -1.76
C THR A 5 5.61 -35.08 -2.06
N GLY A 6 6.47 -35.10 -1.04
CA GLY A 6 7.91 -35.22 -1.21
C GLY A 6 8.73 -34.38 -0.25
N ASP A 7 8.94 -34.90 0.96
CA ASP A 7 10.06 -34.50 1.82
C ASP A 7 11.39 -35.09 1.29
N ASP A 8 12.42 -34.23 1.35
CA ASP A 8 13.87 -34.43 1.53
C ASP A 8 14.64 -35.47 0.70
N ASP A 9 15.69 -35.03 -0.04
CA ASP A 9 17.01 -34.84 0.59
C ASP A 9 18.08 -34.18 -0.33
N THR A 10 18.81 -33.25 0.29
CA THR A 10 20.19 -32.77 0.08
C THR A 10 20.87 -32.57 -1.30
N SER A 11 21.41 -31.34 -1.41
CA SER A 11 22.69 -30.92 -2.03
C SER A 11 22.69 -30.41 -3.48
N VAL A 12 22.42 -29.11 -3.65
CA VAL A 12 23.09 -28.31 -4.71
C VAL A 12 23.48 -26.93 -4.17
N SER A 13 24.79 -26.77 -4.02
CA SER A 13 25.61 -25.57 -3.95
C SER A 13 24.95 -24.19 -3.82
N SER A 14 25.17 -23.62 -2.63
CA SER A 14 25.13 -22.19 -2.32
C SER A 14 25.85 -21.35 -3.38
N ARG A 15 25.08 -20.58 -4.16
CA ARG A 15 25.55 -19.31 -4.74
C ARG A 15 24.81 -18.19 -4.03
N THR A 16 25.44 -17.72 -2.96
CA THR A 16 25.06 -16.53 -2.22
C THR A 16 25.23 -15.32 -3.15
N ALA A 17 24.12 -14.87 -3.73
CA ALA A 17 23.94 -13.48 -4.13
C ALA A 17 22.75 -12.90 -3.32
N GLY A 18 22.79 -13.13 -2.01
CA GLY A 18 21.96 -12.38 -1.08
C GLY A 18 22.64 -11.04 -0.88
N SER A 19 22.10 -9.98 -1.49
CA SER A 19 22.36 -8.62 -1.00
C SER A 19 22.07 -8.65 0.49
N ARG A 20 23.13 -8.48 1.28
CA ARG A 20 23.07 -8.43 2.73
C ARG A 20 22.12 -7.27 3.06
N ALA A 21 20.92 -7.58 3.56
CA ALA A 21 20.03 -6.56 4.11
C ALA A 21 20.88 -5.76 5.11
N VAL A 22 21.07 -4.48 4.81
CA VAL A 22 21.73 -3.58 5.75
C VAL A 22 20.83 -3.59 6.97
N VAL A 23 21.36 -4.06 8.11
CA VAL A 23 20.75 -3.82 9.42
C VAL A 23 20.90 -2.33 9.69
N GLY A 24 20.08 -1.55 9.01
CA GLY A 24 20.07 -0.10 8.99
C GLY A 24 18.92 0.38 9.87
N SER A 25 19.20 1.45 10.63
CA SER A 25 18.29 2.35 11.35
C SER A 25 16.80 2.01 11.24
N GLY A 26 16.16 1.84 12.41
CA GLY A 26 14.72 1.62 12.48
C GLY A 26 13.95 2.58 11.57
N LEU A 27 12.95 2.05 10.87
CA LEU A 27 12.11 2.80 9.96
C LEU A 27 10.84 3.20 10.70
N SER A 28 10.52 4.48 10.78
CA SER A 28 9.28 4.96 11.39
C SER A 28 8.49 5.86 10.45
N ALA A 29 7.18 5.64 10.43
CA ALA A 29 6.23 6.44 9.68
C ALA A 29 5.79 7.69 10.48
N PRO A 30 5.37 8.78 9.81
CA PRO A 30 4.99 10.02 10.46
C PRO A 30 3.67 9.88 11.24
N GLU A 31 3.50 10.61 12.34
CA GLU A 31 2.26 10.54 13.15
C GLU A 31 1.00 11.01 12.39
N LYS A 32 1.20 11.85 11.36
CA LYS A 32 0.15 12.40 10.50
C LYS A 32 0.62 12.35 9.06
N LEU A 33 -0.32 12.22 8.13
CA LEU A 33 0.00 12.23 6.71
C LEU A 33 -1.16 12.86 5.93
N GLY A 34 -0.91 13.98 5.24
CA GLY A 34 -1.90 14.69 4.44
C GLY A 34 -3.21 15.03 5.16
N GLY A 35 -3.12 15.35 6.46
CA GLY A 35 -4.26 15.66 7.32
C GLY A 35 -4.93 14.44 7.97
N PHE A 36 -4.50 13.22 7.64
CA PHE A 36 -4.94 12.00 8.30
C PHE A 36 -4.11 11.76 9.57
N LEU A 37 -4.74 11.17 10.57
CA LEU A 37 -4.10 10.73 11.81
C LEU A 37 -3.87 9.23 11.77
N HIS A 38 -2.98 8.73 12.61
CA HIS A 38 -2.98 7.31 12.94
C HIS A 38 -4.40 6.85 13.32
N GLN A 39 -4.85 5.72 12.77
CA GLN A 39 -6.25 5.32 12.90
C GLN A 39 -6.64 5.05 14.36
N ASP A 40 -5.73 4.54 15.19
CA ASP A 40 -5.96 4.36 16.62
C ASP A 40 -6.25 5.70 17.34
N ARG A 41 -5.60 6.80 16.91
CA ARG A 41 -5.82 8.14 17.43
C ARG A 41 -7.18 8.67 16.99
N ALA A 42 -7.51 8.53 15.70
CA ALA A 42 -8.83 8.90 15.19
C ALA A 42 -9.97 8.14 15.91
N VAL A 43 -9.76 6.84 16.17
CA VAL A 43 -10.68 6.01 16.96
C VAL A 43 -10.82 6.51 18.39
N LEU A 44 -9.72 6.89 19.05
CA LEU A 44 -9.77 7.43 20.42
C LEU A 44 -10.43 8.81 20.49
N ASP A 45 -10.30 9.62 19.44
CA ASP A 45 -10.90 10.96 19.39
C ASP A 45 -12.43 10.88 19.19
N LEU A 46 -12.93 9.88 18.46
CA LEU A 46 -14.37 9.66 18.24
C LEU A 46 -15.04 8.72 19.26
N GLY A 47 -14.33 7.65 19.64
CA GLY A 47 -14.83 6.59 20.49
C GLY A 47 -14.79 6.98 21.96
N LYS A 48 -15.89 6.73 22.70
CA LYS A 48 -15.94 6.94 24.15
C LYS A 48 -15.80 5.61 24.89
N GLY A 49 -15.07 5.63 26.01
CA GLY A 49 -15.01 4.49 26.93
C GLY A 49 -14.10 3.34 26.46
N SER A 50 -14.35 2.16 27.01
CA SER A 50 -13.52 0.95 26.83
C SER A 50 -13.44 0.47 25.38
N ASP A 51 -14.52 0.63 24.62
CA ASP A 51 -14.62 0.04 23.28
C ASP A 51 -13.70 0.75 22.29
N GLY A 52 -13.60 2.09 22.39
CA GLY A 52 -12.63 2.87 21.62
C GLY A 52 -11.19 2.51 21.98
N GLN A 53 -10.91 2.26 23.26
CA GLN A 53 -9.57 1.85 23.72
C GLN A 53 -9.18 0.47 23.21
N GLU A 54 -10.08 -0.51 23.26
CA GLU A 54 -9.83 -1.86 22.75
C GLU A 54 -9.66 -1.87 21.23
N MET A 55 -10.44 -1.07 20.50
CA MET A 55 -10.28 -0.93 19.06
C MET A 55 -8.96 -0.25 18.69
N ALA A 56 -8.59 0.84 19.37
CA ALA A 56 -7.29 1.49 19.18
C ALA A 56 -6.11 0.54 19.48
N LYS A 57 -6.21 -0.25 20.56
CA LYS A 57 -5.21 -1.27 20.91
C LYS A 57 -5.10 -2.35 19.84
N ARG A 58 -6.24 -2.83 19.32
CA ARG A 58 -6.27 -3.82 18.24
C ARG A 58 -5.63 -3.28 16.95
N ASN A 59 -5.94 -2.04 16.58
CA ASN A 59 -5.36 -1.42 15.38
C ASN A 59 -3.83 -1.32 15.49
N ARG A 60 -3.31 -0.86 16.63
CA ARG A 60 -1.85 -0.84 16.87
C ARG A 60 -1.23 -2.23 16.79
N ALA A 61 -1.88 -3.24 17.35
CA ALA A 61 -1.39 -4.62 17.28
C ALA A 61 -1.36 -5.16 15.85
N TRP A 62 -2.38 -4.86 15.04
CA TRP A 62 -2.42 -5.25 13.63
C TRP A 62 -1.37 -4.56 12.78
N ASP A 63 -1.15 -3.26 12.99
CA ASP A 63 -0.09 -2.52 12.30
C ASP A 63 1.31 -3.06 12.67
N SER A 64 1.56 -3.33 13.95
CA SER A 64 2.83 -3.93 14.43
C SER A 64 3.09 -5.30 13.81
N GLU A 65 2.13 -6.22 13.92
CA GLU A 65 2.23 -7.57 13.35
C GLU A 65 2.41 -7.53 11.83
N SER A 66 1.74 -6.59 11.15
CA SER A 66 1.89 -6.41 9.70
C SER A 66 3.29 -5.90 9.33
N GLY A 67 3.86 -4.98 10.13
CA GLY A 67 5.23 -4.51 9.97
C GLY A 67 6.27 -5.61 10.13
N GLU A 68 6.10 -6.48 11.13
CA GLU A 68 6.97 -7.64 11.36
C GLU A 68 6.92 -8.62 10.18
N ARG A 69 5.72 -8.95 9.69
CA ARG A 69 5.53 -9.82 8.51
C ARG A 69 6.13 -9.22 7.24
N LEU A 70 6.02 -7.90 7.07
CA LEU A 70 6.65 -7.22 5.95
C LEU A 70 8.18 -7.28 6.06
N SER A 71 8.72 -7.06 7.26
CA SER A 71 10.15 -7.19 7.51
C SER A 71 10.65 -8.57 7.13
N GLU A 72 9.96 -9.63 7.58
CA GLU A 72 10.26 -11.02 7.25
C GLU A 72 10.24 -11.27 5.74
N ALA A 73 9.22 -10.78 5.04
CA ALA A 73 9.11 -10.90 3.58
C ALA A 73 10.26 -10.22 2.81
N TYR A 74 10.92 -9.23 3.44
CA TYR A 74 12.11 -8.54 2.92
C TYR A 74 13.41 -9.02 3.58
N GLY A 75 13.42 -10.23 4.16
CA GLY A 75 14.63 -10.83 4.73
C GLY A 75 15.12 -10.14 6.00
N GLY A 76 14.21 -9.59 6.81
CA GLY A 76 14.50 -8.87 8.05
C GLY A 76 14.86 -7.40 7.86
N ALA A 77 14.58 -6.82 6.69
CA ALA A 77 14.80 -5.40 6.44
C ALA A 77 13.88 -4.53 7.33
N ALA A 78 14.33 -3.32 7.67
CA ALA A 78 13.52 -2.39 8.44
C ALA A 78 12.23 -2.05 7.67
N ALA A 79 11.09 -2.26 8.31
CA ALA A 79 9.77 -2.15 7.72
C ALA A 79 8.80 -1.53 8.73
N VAL A 80 7.84 -0.76 8.22
CA VAL A 80 6.74 -0.18 8.99
C VAL A 80 5.45 -0.31 8.19
N VAL A 81 4.38 -0.67 8.89
CA VAL A 81 3.01 -0.62 8.39
C VAL A 81 2.22 0.25 9.34
N GLN A 82 1.41 1.14 8.78
CA GLN A 82 0.64 2.10 9.56
C GLN A 82 -0.67 2.40 8.87
N THR A 83 -1.77 2.35 9.61
CA THR A 83 -3.09 2.69 9.07
C THR A 83 -3.45 4.12 9.49
N TYR A 84 -3.81 4.95 8.51
CA TYR A 84 -4.21 6.34 8.72
C TYR A 84 -5.69 6.53 8.42
N SER A 85 -6.34 7.40 9.16
CA SER A 85 -7.76 7.73 8.96
C SER A 85 -8.02 9.22 9.18
N ASP A 86 -9.06 9.73 8.52
CA ASP A 86 -9.59 11.05 8.82
C ASP A 86 -10.27 11.06 10.20
N SER A 87 -10.64 12.25 10.66
CA SER A 87 -11.25 12.42 11.97
C SER A 87 -12.69 11.89 12.06
N SER A 88 -13.32 11.52 10.93
CA SER A 88 -14.67 10.93 10.89
C SER A 88 -14.66 9.40 10.75
N LEU A 89 -13.49 8.79 10.51
CA LEU A 89 -13.31 7.37 10.17
C LEU A 89 -14.02 6.94 8.87
N GLU A 90 -14.29 7.89 7.99
CA GLU A 90 -14.95 7.63 6.70
C GLU A 90 -13.93 7.27 5.62
N SER A 91 -12.78 7.95 5.65
CA SER A 91 -11.64 7.67 4.79
C SER A 91 -10.48 7.11 5.60
N PHE A 92 -9.89 6.02 5.12
CA PHE A 92 -8.64 5.49 5.64
C PHE A 92 -7.81 4.88 4.53
N PHE A 93 -6.54 4.65 4.81
CA PHE A 93 -5.62 3.94 3.93
C PHE A 93 -4.50 3.30 4.76
N GLN A 94 -3.84 2.29 4.20
CA GLN A 94 -2.68 1.66 4.81
C GLN A 94 -1.40 2.12 4.11
N LEU A 95 -0.52 2.76 4.87
CA LEU A 95 0.86 3.02 4.49
C LEU A 95 1.71 1.79 4.79
N THR A 96 2.62 1.49 3.88
CA THR A 96 3.64 0.47 4.03
C THR A 96 4.96 1.03 3.54
N ALA A 97 6.01 0.90 4.32
CA ALA A 97 7.36 1.26 3.91
C ALA A 97 8.37 0.20 4.34
N VAL A 98 9.35 -0.06 3.49
CA VAL A 98 10.40 -1.06 3.75
C VAL A 98 11.71 -0.65 3.10
N ARG A 99 12.82 -0.86 3.80
CA ARG A 99 14.17 -0.68 3.25
C ARG A 99 14.45 -1.78 2.23
N GLY A 100 14.67 -1.38 1.00
CA GLY A 100 14.97 -2.28 -0.11
C GLY A 100 14.06 -2.08 -1.32
N PRO A 101 14.45 -2.68 -2.46
CA PRO A 101 13.73 -2.52 -3.70
C PRO A 101 12.49 -3.43 -3.75
N THR A 102 11.41 -2.89 -4.30
CA THR A 102 10.22 -3.65 -4.69
C THR A 102 10.04 -3.49 -6.21
N PRO A 103 9.60 -4.54 -6.93
CA PRO A 103 9.20 -4.39 -8.33
C PRO A 103 8.21 -3.23 -8.50
N ARG A 104 8.35 -2.47 -9.58
CA ARG A 104 7.35 -1.44 -9.91
C ARG A 104 5.97 -2.10 -10.12
N PRO A 105 4.87 -1.41 -9.80
CA PRO A 105 3.55 -1.95 -10.04
C PRO A 105 3.35 -2.31 -11.52
N TYR A 106 2.63 -3.40 -11.77
CA TYR A 106 2.37 -3.92 -13.09
C TYR A 106 0.88 -4.12 -13.28
N VAL A 107 0.39 -3.74 -14.47
CA VAL A 107 -0.98 -4.01 -14.92
C VAL A 107 -0.89 -4.70 -16.28
N PRO A 108 -1.59 -5.83 -16.49
CA PRO A 108 -1.68 -6.45 -17.80
C PRO A 108 -2.23 -5.49 -18.85
N TYR A 109 -1.75 -5.61 -20.09
CA TYR A 109 -2.27 -4.80 -21.18
C TYR A 109 -3.74 -5.15 -21.47
N GLU A 110 -4.58 -4.12 -21.57
CA GLU A 110 -5.98 -4.21 -21.98
C GLU A 110 -6.22 -3.27 -23.16
N ASP A 111 -6.65 -3.81 -24.30
CA ASP A 111 -7.05 -3.01 -25.47
C ASP A 111 -8.49 -2.49 -25.27
N ALA A 112 -8.61 -1.31 -24.66
CA ALA A 112 -9.91 -0.69 -24.40
C ALA A 112 -10.77 -0.55 -25.67
N LYS A 113 -10.14 -0.25 -26.82
CA LYS A 113 -10.85 -0.08 -28.09
C LYS A 113 -11.41 -1.40 -28.59
N ALA A 114 -10.63 -2.47 -28.54
CA ALA A 114 -11.11 -3.81 -28.90
C ALA A 114 -12.24 -4.28 -27.96
N LEU A 115 -12.23 -3.82 -26.71
CA LEU A 115 -13.26 -4.11 -25.70
C LEU A 115 -14.48 -3.17 -25.77
N GLY A 116 -14.45 -2.15 -26.64
CA GLY A 116 -15.54 -1.16 -26.75
C GLY A 116 -15.66 -0.26 -25.51
N LEU A 117 -14.58 -0.09 -24.75
CA LEU A 117 -14.51 0.72 -23.54
C LEU A 117 -13.87 2.08 -23.83
N GLU A 118 -14.25 3.08 -23.05
CA GLU A 118 -13.64 4.42 -23.07
C GLU A 118 -12.17 4.37 -22.59
N ARG A 119 -11.90 3.52 -21.61
CA ARG A 119 -10.57 3.31 -21.00
C ARG A 119 -10.46 1.87 -20.48
N PRO A 120 -9.24 1.33 -20.30
CA PRO A 120 -9.07 -0.01 -19.75
C PRO A 120 -9.60 -0.09 -18.31
N THR A 121 -10.02 -1.27 -17.90
CA THR A 121 -10.55 -1.53 -16.56
C THR A 121 -9.46 -1.42 -15.51
N ASN A 122 -8.23 -1.78 -15.83
CA ASN A 122 -7.07 -1.56 -14.98
C ASN A 122 -6.04 -0.72 -15.72
N GLU A 123 -5.46 0.26 -15.02
CA GLU A 123 -4.50 1.18 -15.61
C GLU A 123 -3.38 1.50 -14.64
N LEU A 124 -2.17 1.66 -15.18
CA LEU A 124 -1.03 2.20 -14.45
C LEU A 124 -0.88 3.69 -14.81
N VAL A 125 -1.09 4.56 -13.84
CA VAL A 125 -0.99 6.02 -14.00
C VAL A 125 0.18 6.54 -13.16
N THR A 126 1.06 7.34 -13.77
CA THR A 126 2.24 7.90 -13.09
C THR A 126 2.03 9.37 -12.70
N PHE A 127 2.30 9.70 -11.45
CA PHE A 127 2.31 11.06 -10.90
C PHE A 127 3.71 11.37 -10.35
N GLY A 128 4.53 12.08 -11.14
CA GLY A 128 5.91 12.36 -10.75
C GLY A 128 6.75 11.09 -10.63
N LYS A 129 7.17 10.76 -9.40
CA LYS A 129 7.94 9.52 -9.08
C LYS A 129 7.06 8.39 -8.53
N VAL A 130 5.75 8.58 -8.48
CA VAL A 130 4.80 7.63 -7.92
C VAL A 130 4.01 6.97 -9.03
N ASP A 131 3.94 5.66 -9.01
CA ASP A 131 3.11 4.87 -9.92
C ASP A 131 1.87 4.39 -9.17
N CYS A 132 0.69 4.63 -9.73
CA CYS A 132 -0.59 4.21 -9.17
C CYS A 132 -1.29 3.20 -10.07
N VAL A 133 -1.70 2.07 -9.50
CA VAL A 133 -2.64 1.15 -10.12
C VAL A 133 -4.04 1.63 -9.80
N VAL A 134 -4.83 1.87 -10.84
CA VAL A 134 -6.23 2.28 -10.71
C VAL A 134 -7.14 1.25 -11.37
N HIS A 135 -8.33 1.13 -10.80
CA HIS A 135 -9.44 0.37 -11.34
C HIS A 135 -10.50 1.34 -11.85
N ASN A 136 -10.85 1.25 -13.12
CA ASN A 136 -11.88 2.04 -13.75
C ASN A 136 -13.15 1.19 -13.86
N LEU A 137 -14.28 1.69 -13.37
CA LEU A 137 -15.58 1.10 -13.67
C LEU A 137 -15.82 1.17 -15.19
N PRO A 138 -16.25 0.06 -15.82
CA PRO A 138 -16.45 0.02 -17.26
C PRO A 138 -17.38 1.13 -17.75
N THR A 139 -16.90 1.90 -18.72
CA THR A 139 -17.67 2.92 -19.44
C THR A 139 -17.57 2.60 -20.93
N ASN A 140 -18.69 2.56 -21.65
CA ASN A 140 -18.68 2.32 -23.09
C ASN A 140 -17.94 3.44 -23.82
N ALA A 141 -17.27 3.11 -24.92
CA ALA A 141 -16.58 4.08 -25.76
C ALA A 141 -17.50 5.24 -26.19
N GLY A 142 -17.03 6.48 -26.04
CA GLY A 142 -17.80 7.70 -26.31
C GLY A 142 -18.76 8.09 -25.18
N GLY A 143 -18.81 7.33 -24.09
CA GLY A 143 -19.52 7.70 -22.87
C GLY A 143 -18.65 8.54 -21.94
N GLU A 144 -19.29 9.30 -21.06
CA GLU A 144 -18.61 10.06 -20.01
C GLU A 144 -18.53 9.21 -18.73
N PRO A 145 -17.34 8.88 -18.21
CA PRO A 145 -17.21 8.16 -16.95
C PRO A 145 -17.73 9.00 -15.78
N ALA A 146 -18.40 8.37 -14.82
CA ALA A 146 -18.80 9.04 -13.58
C ALA A 146 -17.57 9.53 -12.80
N SER A 147 -17.72 10.59 -12.01
CA SER A 147 -16.60 11.18 -11.27
C SER A 147 -15.95 10.22 -10.26
N ASP A 148 -16.73 9.28 -9.72
CA ASP A 148 -16.32 8.24 -8.77
C ASP A 148 -15.98 6.91 -9.46
N SER A 149 -16.00 6.86 -10.80
CA SER A 149 -15.75 5.64 -11.57
C SER A 149 -14.28 5.18 -11.57
N VAL A 150 -13.40 5.90 -10.86
CA VAL A 150 -12.01 5.51 -10.65
C VAL A 150 -11.82 5.12 -9.20
N SER A 151 -11.17 4.00 -8.95
CA SER A 151 -10.74 3.58 -7.62
C SER A 151 -9.24 3.29 -7.62
N THR A 152 -8.53 3.89 -6.69
CA THR A 152 -7.09 3.68 -6.50
C THR A 152 -6.89 2.35 -5.81
N VAL A 153 -6.26 1.40 -6.50
CA VAL A 153 -5.92 0.09 -5.94
C VAL A 153 -4.69 0.22 -5.05
N SER A 154 -3.65 0.87 -5.57
CA SER A 154 -2.42 1.15 -4.84
C SER A 154 -1.60 2.26 -5.51
N CYS A 155 -0.76 2.94 -4.74
CA CYS A 155 0.26 3.84 -5.26
C CYS A 155 1.60 3.52 -4.60
N GLN A 156 2.66 3.45 -5.40
CA GLN A 156 4.00 3.07 -4.96
C GLN A 156 5.04 4.07 -5.46
N ARG A 157 5.98 4.41 -4.58
CA ARG A 157 7.26 5.05 -4.92
C ARG A 157 8.37 4.15 -4.41
N GLY A 158 9.39 3.91 -5.22
CA GLY A 158 10.50 3.05 -4.83
C GLY A 158 11.78 3.36 -5.57
N ASP A 159 12.90 3.07 -4.92
CA ASP A 159 14.23 3.01 -5.52
C ASP A 159 15.00 1.78 -4.98
N ALA A 160 16.33 1.80 -5.07
CA ALA A 160 17.16 0.69 -4.61
C ALA A 160 17.19 0.54 -3.08
N GLU A 161 16.85 1.58 -2.33
CA GLU A 161 17.05 1.66 -0.88
C GLU A 161 15.74 1.70 -0.09
N LEU A 162 14.66 2.22 -0.68
CA LEU A 162 13.38 2.37 0.00
C LEU A 162 12.23 2.12 -0.97
N THR A 163 11.19 1.44 -0.46
CA THR A 163 9.88 1.39 -1.09
C THR A 163 8.83 1.92 -0.14
N VAL A 164 7.93 2.74 -0.66
CA VAL A 164 6.76 3.30 0.02
C VAL A 164 5.52 2.99 -0.82
N LEU A 165 4.50 2.44 -0.18
CA LEU A 165 3.27 1.96 -0.80
C LEU A 165 2.08 2.43 0.04
N ILE A 166 1.06 2.98 -0.62
CA ILE A 166 -0.27 3.14 -0.04
C ILE A 166 -1.23 2.19 -0.76
N ARG A 167 -2.05 1.47 0.00
CA ARG A 167 -3.10 0.57 -0.47
C ARG A 167 -4.32 0.61 0.45
N ASN A 168 -5.37 -0.11 0.07
CA ASN A 168 -6.61 -0.24 0.86
C ASN A 168 -7.23 1.12 1.20
N SER A 169 -7.12 2.07 0.27
CA SER A 169 -7.76 3.38 0.40
C SER A 169 -9.28 3.23 0.34
N THR A 170 -10.01 3.90 1.23
CA THR A 170 -11.48 3.94 1.26
C THR A 170 -12.01 5.37 1.28
N GLY A 171 -13.32 5.54 1.12
CA GLY A 171 -13.93 6.87 1.09
C GLY A 171 -13.46 7.69 -0.10
N ASP A 172 -13.54 9.02 0.02
CA ASP A 172 -13.25 9.93 -1.09
C ASP A 172 -11.80 9.81 -1.59
N VAL A 173 -10.85 9.57 -0.68
CA VAL A 173 -9.43 9.44 -1.06
C VAL A 173 -9.18 8.26 -1.99
N SER A 174 -10.01 7.22 -1.94
CA SER A 174 -9.91 6.08 -2.86
C SER A 174 -10.20 6.46 -4.30
N HIS A 175 -11.02 7.48 -4.54
CA HIS A 175 -11.41 7.93 -5.88
C HIS A 175 -10.47 9.02 -6.45
N GLU A 176 -9.41 9.37 -5.70
CA GLU A 176 -8.46 10.42 -6.09
C GLU A 176 -7.01 9.89 -6.21
N PRO A 177 -6.63 9.21 -7.32
CA PRO A 177 -5.29 8.65 -7.47
C PRO A 177 -4.17 9.69 -7.31
N SER A 178 -4.40 10.92 -7.78
CA SER A 178 -3.42 12.00 -7.63
C SER A 178 -3.22 12.41 -6.15
N ARG A 179 -4.26 12.29 -5.31
CA ARG A 179 -4.18 12.57 -3.88
C ARG A 179 -3.44 11.47 -3.16
N VAL A 180 -3.74 10.21 -3.46
CA VAL A 180 -2.98 9.07 -2.91
C VAL A 180 -1.50 9.15 -3.32
N ALA A 181 -1.21 9.54 -4.56
CA ALA A 181 0.17 9.73 -5.00
C ALA A 181 0.91 10.82 -4.18
N ARG A 182 0.24 11.94 -3.88
CA ARG A 182 0.82 12.98 -3.00
C ARG A 182 1.11 12.46 -1.59
N LEU A 183 0.22 11.64 -1.02
CA LEU A 183 0.44 11.01 0.30
C LEU A 183 1.65 10.07 0.28
N VAL A 184 1.85 9.30 -0.80
CA VAL A 184 3.07 8.47 -0.96
C VAL A 184 4.32 9.34 -1.03
N ASP A 185 4.26 10.46 -1.78
CA ASP A 185 5.39 11.37 -1.95
C ASP A 185 5.76 12.12 -0.66
N GLU A 186 4.74 12.53 0.11
CA GLU A 186 4.88 13.13 1.43
C GLU A 186 5.49 12.13 2.41
N ALA A 187 4.94 10.92 2.51
CA ALA A 187 5.48 9.87 3.38
C ALA A 187 6.94 9.53 3.03
N TRP A 188 7.29 9.49 1.75
CA TRP A 188 8.67 9.30 1.31
C TRP A 188 9.64 10.32 1.91
N GLY A 189 9.22 11.58 2.02
CA GLY A 189 10.05 12.65 2.58
C GLY A 189 10.14 12.67 4.10
N GLU A 190 9.21 12.01 4.79
CA GLU A 190 9.06 12.08 6.25
C GLU A 190 9.49 10.79 6.98
N LEU A 191 9.71 9.69 6.25
CA LEU A 191 10.23 8.44 6.82
C LEU A 191 11.65 8.64 7.37
N THR A 192 11.83 8.32 8.65
CA THR A 192 13.13 8.34 9.35
C THR A 192 13.63 6.93 9.60
#